data_AF-A0A834TV37-F1
#
_entry.id   AF-A0A834TV37-F1
#
_cell.length_a   1.000
_cell.length_b   1.000
_cell.length_c   1.000
_cell.angle_alpha   90.00
_cell.angle_beta   90.00
_cell.angle_gamma   90.00
#
_symmetry.space_group_name_H-M   'P 1'
#
loop_
_entity.id
_entity.type
_entity.pdbx_description
1 polymer ?
#
loop_
_entity_poly.entity_id
_entity_poly.type
_entity_poly.pdbx_seq_one_letter_code
_entity_poly.pdbx_strand_id
1 'polypeptide(L)'
;MWMLLERVRFTLDGLECNKIGVSYEAFNGQPNFCSSPFWSCLHNQLWNFREADLNRISRNQVPLYGVEGRFERINQHPNAGIHSFSIGITEVLNTNLVIELSANDVEYVYQR
;
A
#
# COMPACT_ATOMS: atom_id res chain seq x y z
N MET A 1 -5.27 8.60 5.15
CA MET A 1 -5.07 7.18 5.42
C MET A 1 -4.74 6.47 4.11
N TRP A 2 -3.63 5.73 4.04
CA TRP A 2 -3.13 5.08 2.82
C TRP A 2 -3.22 3.55 2.98
N MET A 3 -3.61 2.84 1.90
CA MET A 3 -3.70 1.37 1.87
C MET A 3 -3.00 0.83 0.62
N LEU A 4 -2.36 -0.34 0.75
CA LEU A 4 -1.84 -1.13 -0.37
C LEU A 4 -2.73 -2.37 -0.52
N LEU A 5 -3.38 -2.49 -1.68
CA LEU A 5 -4.37 -3.54 -1.97
C LEU A 5 -3.98 -4.25 -3.27
N GLU A 6 -4.24 -5.55 -3.34
CA GLU A 6 -3.94 -6.38 -4.50
C GLU A 6 -4.79 -5.95 -5.71
N ARG A 7 -4.19 -5.88 -6.90
CA ARG A 7 -4.85 -5.41 -8.14
C ARG A 7 -6.15 -6.16 -8.46
N VAL A 8 -6.22 -7.45 -8.14
CA VAL A 8 -7.39 -8.31 -8.38
C VAL A 8 -8.65 -7.89 -7.62
N ARG A 9 -8.51 -7.07 -6.56
CA ARG A 9 -9.63 -6.56 -5.76
C ARG A 9 -10.35 -5.37 -6.42
N PHE A 10 -9.79 -4.82 -7.49
CA PHE A 10 -10.33 -3.67 -8.20
C PHE A 10 -11.03 -4.11 -9.48
N THR A 11 -12.09 -3.39 -9.84
CA THR A 11 -12.69 -3.37 -11.18
C THR A 11 -12.45 -1.98 -11.75
N LEU A 12 -11.65 -1.88 -12.80
CA LEU A 12 -11.26 -0.58 -13.37
C LEU A 12 -12.24 -0.13 -14.46
N ASP A 13 -12.94 -1.08 -15.08
CA ASP A 13 -14.06 -0.87 -15.99
C ASP A 13 -15.39 -0.71 -15.24
N GLY A 14 -15.44 -1.09 -13.96
CA GLY A 14 -16.62 -0.99 -13.11
C GLY A 14 -17.70 -2.04 -13.40
N LEU A 15 -17.39 -3.09 -14.18
CA LEU A 15 -18.34 -4.11 -14.62
C LEU A 15 -18.41 -5.33 -13.69
N GLU A 16 -17.49 -5.46 -12.73
CA GLU A 16 -17.49 -6.57 -11.79
C GLU A 16 -18.09 -6.17 -10.43
N CYS A 17 -19.10 -6.92 -9.99
CA CYS A 17 -19.67 -6.76 -8.66
C CYS A 17 -18.70 -7.17 -7.54
N ASN A 18 -18.91 -6.61 -6.33
CA ASN A 18 -18.17 -6.93 -5.12
C ASN A 18 -16.64 -6.72 -5.24
N LYS A 19 -16.25 -5.75 -6.07
CA LYS A 19 -14.88 -5.24 -6.21
C LYS A 19 -14.86 -3.73 -5.99
N ILE A 20 -13.69 -3.20 -5.65
CA ILE A 20 -13.48 -1.76 -5.49
C ILE A 20 -13.61 -1.10 -6.87
N GLY A 21 -14.53 -0.14 -6.99
CA GLY A 21 -14.80 0.58 -8.23
C GLY A 21 -16.07 0.14 -8.97
N VAL A 22 -16.93 -0.67 -8.34
CA VAL A 22 -18.21 -1.12 -8.93
C VAL A 22 -19.07 0.07 -9.40
N SER A 23 -19.65 -0.06 -10.59
CA SER A 23 -20.44 1.00 -11.23
C SER A 23 -21.96 0.75 -11.16
N TYR A 24 -22.73 1.74 -11.59
CA TYR A 24 -24.19 1.60 -11.77
C TYR A 24 -24.57 0.50 -12.75
N GLU A 25 -23.78 0.27 -13.81
CA GLU A 25 -24.07 -0.75 -14.82
C GLU A 25 -23.97 -2.14 -14.22
N ALA A 26 -22.89 -2.44 -13.50
CA ALA A 26 -22.74 -3.71 -12.77
C ALA A 26 -23.85 -3.92 -11.74
N PHE A 27 -24.21 -2.87 -11.00
CA PHE A 27 -25.26 -2.95 -9.98
C PHE A 27 -26.65 -3.19 -10.58
N ASN A 28 -27.01 -2.47 -11.65
CA ASN A 28 -28.31 -2.64 -12.32
C ASN A 28 -28.41 -3.96 -13.09
N GLY A 29 -27.27 -4.44 -13.63
CA GLY A 29 -27.17 -5.68 -14.39
C GLY A 29 -27.06 -6.96 -13.55
N GLN A 30 -27.23 -6.89 -12.22
CA GLN A 30 -27.11 -8.07 -11.37
C GLN A 30 -28.14 -9.15 -11.76
N PRO A 31 -27.73 -10.43 -11.81
CA PRO A 31 -28.69 -11.52 -11.95
C PRO A 31 -29.62 -11.54 -10.73
N ASN A 32 -30.90 -11.85 -10.97
CA ASN A 32 -31.90 -12.02 -9.92
C ASN A 32 -32.08 -10.81 -8.98
N PHE A 33 -31.83 -9.59 -9.49
CA PHE A 33 -31.78 -8.33 -8.72
C PHE A 33 -32.85 -8.21 -7.63
N CYS A 34 -34.14 -8.37 -7.98
CA CYS A 34 -35.25 -8.20 -7.03
C CYS A 34 -35.35 -9.28 -5.95
N SER A 35 -34.71 -10.43 -6.15
CA SER A 35 -34.66 -11.54 -5.18
C SER A 35 -33.32 -11.64 -4.45
N SER A 36 -32.31 -10.89 -4.89
CA SER A 36 -31.00 -10.85 -4.25
C SER A 36 -31.08 -10.12 -2.91
N PRO A 37 -30.29 -10.52 -1.89
CA PRO A 37 -30.26 -9.83 -0.60
C PRO A 37 -29.90 -8.36 -0.74
N PHE A 38 -30.38 -7.55 0.22
CA PHE A 38 -29.96 -6.17 0.35
C PHE A 38 -28.42 -6.08 0.43
N TRP A 39 -27.85 -5.04 -0.20
CA TRP A 39 -26.41 -4.79 -0.29
C TRP A 39 -25.60 -5.72 -1.21
N SER A 40 -26.27 -6.59 -1.98
CA SER A 40 -25.61 -7.37 -3.03
C SER A 40 -24.87 -6.46 -4.03
N CYS A 41 -23.76 -6.98 -4.59
CA CYS A 41 -22.84 -6.29 -5.50
C CYS A 41 -22.00 -5.15 -4.88
N LEU A 42 -22.30 -4.72 -3.65
CA LEU A 42 -21.63 -3.61 -2.96
C LEU A 42 -20.68 -4.07 -1.84
N HIS A 43 -20.25 -5.33 -1.84
CA HIS A 43 -19.28 -5.85 -0.86
C HIS A 43 -17.82 -5.56 -1.27
N ASN A 44 -16.87 -5.76 -0.35
CA ASN A 44 -15.43 -5.60 -0.56
C ASN A 44 -15.01 -4.23 -1.08
N GLN A 45 -15.59 -3.18 -0.50
CA GLN A 45 -15.24 -1.79 -0.79
C GLN A 45 -14.12 -1.31 0.14
N LEU A 46 -13.56 -0.12 -0.14
CA LEU A 46 -12.46 0.46 0.63
C LEU A 46 -12.74 0.50 2.15
N TRP A 47 -13.98 0.81 2.54
CA TRP A 47 -14.38 0.88 3.95
C TRP A 47 -14.35 -0.49 4.63
N ASN A 48 -14.67 -1.59 3.92
CA ASN A 48 -14.61 -2.94 4.48
C ASN A 48 -13.18 -3.32 4.86
N PHE A 49 -12.20 -3.01 4.00
CA PHE A 49 -10.79 -3.27 4.28
C PHE A 49 -10.27 -2.38 5.41
N ARG A 50 -10.71 -1.12 5.47
CA ARG A 50 -10.37 -0.21 6.56
C ARG A 50 -10.90 -0.71 7.90
N GLU A 51 -12.16 -1.14 7.97
CA GLU A 51 -12.76 -1.68 9.19
C GLU A 51 -12.09 -2.99 9.62
N ALA A 52 -11.74 -3.87 8.67
CA ALA A 52 -10.99 -5.07 8.96
C ALA A 52 -9.65 -4.74 9.65
N ASP A 53 -8.93 -3.73 9.17
CA ASP A 53 -7.69 -3.29 9.82
C ASP A 53 -7.92 -2.61 11.17
N LEU A 54 -8.97 -1.81 11.34
CA LEU A 54 -9.32 -1.23 12.63
C LEU A 54 -9.60 -2.31 13.68
N ASN A 55 -10.28 -3.39 13.29
CA ASN A 55 -10.54 -4.54 14.14
C ASN A 55 -9.27 -5.33 14.51
N ARG A 56 -8.24 -5.32 13.64
CA ARG A 56 -6.94 -5.93 13.95
C ARG A 56 -6.13 -5.05 14.89
N ILE A 57 -6.09 -3.75 14.62
CA ILE A 57 -5.40 -2.77 15.47
C ILE A 57 -5.99 -2.77 16.88
N SER A 58 -7.32 -2.83 17.03
CA SER A 58 -7.96 -2.91 18.35
C SER A 58 -7.61 -4.18 19.14
N ARG A 59 -7.14 -5.23 18.44
CA ARG A 59 -6.63 -6.48 19.01
C ARG A 59 -5.10 -6.50 19.11
N ASN A 60 -4.43 -5.36 18.96
CA ASN A 60 -2.97 -5.23 18.92
C ASN A 60 -2.31 -6.11 17.85
N GLN A 61 -3.00 -6.34 16.73
CA GLN A 61 -2.48 -7.08 15.60
C GLN A 61 -2.05 -6.11 14.49
N VAL A 62 -1.00 -6.50 13.77
CA VAL A 62 -0.50 -5.75 12.60
C VAL A 62 -1.62 -5.66 11.55
N PRO A 63 -1.93 -4.46 11.00
CA PRO A 63 -2.91 -4.32 9.92
C PRO A 63 -2.45 -5.05 8.66
N LEU A 64 -3.38 -5.36 7.76
CA LEU A 64 -3.12 -6.10 6.52
C LEU A 64 -3.07 -5.19 5.28
N TYR A 65 -3.79 -4.07 5.28
CA TYR A 65 -3.93 -3.22 4.09
C TYR A 65 -3.33 -1.82 4.31
N GLY A 66 -3.53 -1.24 5.49
CA GLY A 66 -2.97 0.04 5.90
C GLY A 66 -1.45 0.02 5.88
N VAL A 67 -0.86 1.12 5.39
CA VAL A 67 0.61 1.28 5.33
C VAL A 67 1.18 1.55 6.73
N GLU A 68 0.49 2.38 7.52
CA GLU A 68 0.88 2.72 8.89
C GLU A 68 0.86 1.48 9.80
N GLY A 69 1.89 1.33 10.63
CA GLY A 69 2.06 0.18 11.53
C GLY A 69 2.70 -1.06 10.89
N ARG A 70 2.88 -1.08 9.56
CA ARG A 70 3.61 -2.15 8.83
C ARG A 70 4.97 -1.74 8.32
N PHE A 71 5.11 -0.47 7.94
CA PHE A 71 6.32 0.07 7.33
C PHE A 71 6.88 1.23 8.15
N GLU A 72 8.21 1.37 8.14
CA GLU A 72 8.93 2.46 8.81
C GLU A 72 9.26 3.60 7.84
N ARG A 73 9.37 4.83 8.39
CA ARG A 73 9.81 6.04 7.66
C ARG A 73 9.07 6.31 6.35
N ILE A 74 7.74 6.15 6.37
CA ILE A 74 6.85 6.36 5.21
C ILE A 74 7.00 7.80 4.68
N ASN A 75 7.32 7.94 3.39
CA ASN A 75 7.47 9.23 2.69
C ASN A 75 8.46 10.23 3.32
N GLN A 76 9.40 9.78 4.14
CA GLN A 76 10.44 10.64 4.74
C GLN A 76 11.65 10.86 3.82
N HIS A 77 11.48 10.71 2.50
CA HIS A 77 12.55 10.91 1.53
C HIS A 77 12.71 12.39 1.14
N PRO A 78 13.91 12.85 0.74
CA PRO A 78 14.11 14.22 0.26
C PRO A 78 13.23 14.53 -0.96
N ASN A 79 12.73 15.76 -1.06
CA ASN A 79 11.86 16.24 -2.15
C ASN A 79 10.54 15.45 -2.31
N ALA A 80 10.01 14.91 -1.22
CA ALA A 80 8.73 14.20 -1.23
C ALA A 80 7.57 15.11 -1.72
N GLY A 81 6.77 14.57 -2.63
CA GLY A 81 5.54 15.19 -3.13
C GLY A 81 4.28 14.47 -2.64
N ILE A 82 3.13 15.10 -2.83
CA ILE A 82 1.82 14.57 -2.40
C ILE A 82 1.38 13.30 -3.15
N HIS A 83 1.92 13.06 -4.34
CA HIS A 83 1.67 11.86 -5.16
C HIS A 83 2.93 10.96 -5.24
N SER A 84 3.67 10.86 -4.14
CA SER A 84 4.85 9.99 -4.02
C SER A 84 4.62 8.94 -2.93
N PHE A 85 5.21 7.76 -3.09
CA PHE A 85 5.20 6.71 -2.08
C PHE A 85 6.60 6.11 -1.91
N SER A 86 7.14 6.15 -0.69
CA SER A 86 8.39 5.48 -0.30
C SER A 86 8.28 4.90 1.11
N ILE A 87 9.09 3.87 1.37
CA ILE A 87 9.28 3.26 2.70
C ILE A 87 10.78 3.25 3.02
N GLY A 88 11.11 3.29 4.31
CA GLY A 88 12.50 3.17 4.76
C GLY A 88 12.99 1.72 4.66
N ILE A 89 14.17 1.51 4.07
CA ILE A 89 14.87 0.24 4.15
C ILE A 89 15.55 0.15 5.52
N THR A 90 15.08 -0.76 6.37
CA THR A 90 15.59 -0.96 7.74
C THR A 90 16.85 -1.81 7.78
N GLU A 91 17.05 -2.65 6.76
CA GLU A 91 18.26 -3.45 6.62
C GLU A 91 19.46 -2.60 6.19
N VAL A 92 20.64 -2.98 6.69
CA VAL A 92 21.91 -2.35 6.30
C VAL A 92 22.29 -2.84 4.91
N LEU A 93 22.43 -1.91 3.97
CA LEU A 93 22.91 -2.18 2.62
C LEU A 93 24.30 -1.55 2.44
N ASN A 94 25.28 -2.36 2.04
CA ASN A 94 26.62 -1.87 1.70
C ASN A 94 26.63 -1.36 0.26
N THR A 95 26.94 -0.09 0.08
CA THR A 95 27.10 0.52 -1.25
C THR A 95 28.55 0.40 -1.69
N ASN A 96 28.78 -0.25 -2.83
CA ASN A 96 30.12 -0.28 -3.44
C ASN A 96 30.43 1.09 -4.07
N LEU A 97 31.58 1.65 -3.73
CA LEU A 97 32.05 2.92 -4.24
C LEU A 97 33.49 2.76 -4.73
N VAL A 98 33.79 3.32 -5.89
CA VAL A 98 35.15 3.46 -6.40
C VAL A 98 35.52 4.92 -6.34
N ILE A 99 36.66 5.21 -5.71
CA ILE A 99 37.23 6.55 -5.63
C ILE A 99 38.58 6.48 -6.34
N GLU A 100 38.69 7.16 -7.48
CA GLU A 100 39.93 7.29 -8.23
C GLU A 100 40.59 8.62 -7.88
N LEU A 101 41.87 8.58 -7.53
CA LEU A 101 42.65 9.73 -7.12
C LEU A 101 43.88 9.87 -8.00
N SER A 102 44.19 11.09 -8.42
CA SER A 102 45.49 11.42 -9.00
C SER A 102 46.45 11.77 -7.87
N ALA A 103 46.98 10.75 -7.20
CA ALA A 103 47.93 10.85 -6.10
C ALA A 103 48.91 9.68 -6.12
N ASN A 104 49.98 9.77 -5.33
CA ASN A 104 50.94 8.68 -5.18
C ASN A 104 50.52 7.64 -4.14
N ASP A 105 49.76 8.05 -3.12
CA ASP A 105 49.37 7.17 -2.00
C ASP A 105 48.10 7.65 -1.28
N VAL A 106 47.51 6.80 -0.43
CA VAL A 106 46.33 7.10 0.41
C VAL A 106 46.44 6.42 1.78
N GLU A 107 46.06 7.16 2.84
CA GLU A 107 45.98 6.63 4.21
C GLU A 107 44.53 6.73 4.73
N TYR A 108 44.08 5.69 5.44
CA TYR A 108 42.74 5.66 6.05
C TYR A 108 42.84 5.91 7.56
N VAL A 109 42.22 6.98 8.04
CA VAL A 109 42.16 7.34 9.46
C VAL A 109 40.70 7.22 9.94
N TYR A 110 40.47 6.50 11.04
CA TYR A 110 39.14 6.28 11.61
C TYR A 110 39.10 6.58 13.11
N GLN A 111 37.90 6.83 13.64
CA GLN A 111 37.64 7.03 15.07
C GLN A 111 37.15 5.74 15.72
N ARG A 112 37.64 5.44 16.92
CA ARG A 112 37.26 4.27 17.73
C ARG A 112 36.33 4.65 18.87
#